data_AF-A0A1G0XPP1-F1
#
_entry.id   AF-A0A1G0XPP1-F1
#
_cell.length_a   1.000
_cell.length_b   1.000
_cell.length_c   1.000
_cell.angle_alpha   90.00
_cell.angle_beta   90.00
_cell.angle_gamma   90.00
#
_symmetry.space_group_name_H-M   'P 1'
#
loop_
_entity.id
_entity.type
_entity.pdbx_description
1 polymer ?
#
loop_
_entity_poly.entity_id
_entity_poly.type
_entity_poly.pdbx_seq_one_letter_code
_entity_poly.pdbx_strand_id
1 'polypeptide(L)'
;MKKSILKLMGITLLAALASLQLCAQEDIGAESEGPQAKKEMKKRPQKKNGMGKENSERGERPAPFLSSLSDEEKGKLEKLRKENLEAFKQEIQKLMREKREKKMQENAKLQETVRKYREAKTDEEKQQALAELKTETEKEFNSKMEMNRKSIEQTEKRLQEFKKKYEERIQKSSAIIDERVKEITKDPSLNWDRHGN
;
A
#
# COMPACT_ATOMS: atom_id res chain seq x y z
N MET A 1 55.27 -19.42 4.42
CA MET A 1 54.27 -18.38 4.06
C MET A 1 52.79 -18.80 4.22
N LYS A 2 52.44 -19.94 4.85
CA LYS A 2 51.03 -20.37 5.00
C LYS A 2 50.36 -20.00 6.35
N LYS A 3 51.09 -19.42 7.30
CA LYS A 3 50.58 -19.13 8.67
C LYS A 3 49.95 -17.74 8.84
N SER A 4 50.08 -16.84 7.86
CA SER A 4 49.54 -15.47 7.97
C SER A 4 48.12 -15.31 7.41
N ILE A 5 47.66 -16.23 6.56
CA ILE A 5 46.32 -16.15 5.93
C ILE A 5 45.22 -16.59 6.91
N LEU A 6 45.51 -17.50 7.84
CA LEU A 6 44.52 -17.95 8.84
C LEU A 6 44.15 -16.87 9.87
N LYS A 7 45.02 -15.88 10.12
CA LYS A 7 44.71 -14.82 11.10
C LYS A 7 43.77 -13.74 10.56
N LEU A 8 43.71 -13.53 9.24
CA LEU A 8 42.80 -12.52 8.65
C LEU A 8 41.34 -13.01 8.54
N MET A 9 41.09 -14.32 8.35
CA MET A 9 39.72 -14.85 8.31
C MET A 9 39.07 -15.00 9.69
N GLY A 10 39.85 -15.06 10.78
CA GLY A 10 39.30 -15.12 12.13
C GLY A 10 38.68 -13.81 12.61
N ILE A 11 39.17 -12.67 12.11
CA ILE A 11 38.71 -11.34 12.57
C ILE A 11 37.42 -10.93 11.85
N THR A 12 37.22 -11.33 10.59
CA THR A 12 35.98 -11.05 9.87
C THR A 12 34.80 -11.90 10.34
N LEU A 13 35.03 -13.10 10.89
CA LEU A 13 33.94 -13.93 11.44
C LEU A 13 33.42 -13.41 12.80
N LEU A 14 34.27 -12.75 13.59
CA LEU A 14 33.88 -12.18 14.89
C LEU A 14 33.06 -10.88 14.76
N ALA A 15 33.25 -10.10 13.70
CA ALA A 15 32.46 -8.89 13.45
C ALA A 15 31.01 -9.21 13.00
N ALA A 16 30.78 -10.36 12.35
CA ALA A 16 29.43 -10.77 11.93
C ALA A 16 28.58 -11.30 13.09
N LEU A 17 29.19 -11.91 14.12
CA LEU A 17 28.47 -12.40 15.30
C LEU A 17 28.07 -11.28 16.28
N ALA A 18 28.81 -10.17 16.33
CA ALA A 18 28.45 -9.03 17.19
C ALA A 18 27.22 -8.26 16.68
N SER A 19 26.95 -8.28 15.36
CA SER A 19 25.80 -7.57 14.77
C SER A 19 24.47 -8.32 14.92
N LEU A 20 24.47 -9.62 15.22
CA LEU A 20 23.23 -10.35 15.53
C LEU A 20 22.80 -10.22 17.00
N GLN A 21 23.71 -9.84 17.89
CA GLN A 21 23.41 -9.76 19.34
C GLN A 21 22.73 -8.44 19.75
N LEU A 22 22.63 -7.43 18.86
CA LEU A 22 22.05 -6.12 19.17
C LEU A 22 20.58 -5.93 18.74
N CYS A 23 19.94 -6.93 18.12
CA CYS A 23 18.54 -6.85 17.68
C CYS A 23 17.54 -7.64 18.56
N ALA A 24 17.96 -8.10 19.74
CA ALA A 24 17.15 -8.99 20.59
C ALA A 24 16.86 -8.46 22.00
N GLN A 25 16.83 -7.13 22.20
CA GLN A 25 16.59 -6.53 23.52
C GLN A 25 15.67 -5.30 23.50
N GLU A 26 14.43 -5.49 23.05
CA GLU A 26 13.22 -4.71 23.42
C GLU A 26 12.07 -5.73 23.22
N ASP A 27 11.22 -6.19 24.12
CA ASP A 27 10.72 -5.75 25.43
C ASP A 27 10.22 -7.04 26.12
N ILE A 28 10.86 -7.51 27.20
CA ILE A 28 10.26 -8.50 28.11
C ILE A 28 9.93 -7.73 29.39
N GLY A 29 8.81 -7.02 29.35
CA GLY A 29 8.14 -6.48 30.53
C GLY A 29 7.52 -7.62 31.33
N ALA A 30 8.31 -8.19 32.23
CA ALA A 30 7.84 -9.09 33.27
C ALA A 30 7.03 -8.31 34.33
N GLU A 31 5.81 -8.79 34.55
CA GLU A 31 5.14 -8.89 35.85
C GLU A 31 4.98 -7.61 36.70
N SER A 32 3.81 -6.98 36.57
CA SER A 32 3.15 -6.39 37.72
C SER A 32 1.86 -7.17 38.01
N GLU A 33 1.93 -8.16 38.89
CA GLU A 33 0.74 -8.71 39.54
C GLU A 33 0.16 -7.66 40.48
N GLY A 34 -0.75 -6.85 39.94
CA GLY A 34 -1.56 -5.92 40.72
C GLY A 34 -2.81 -6.61 41.27
N PRO A 35 -3.25 -6.30 42.51
CA PRO A 35 -4.42 -6.91 43.12
C PRO A 35 -5.68 -6.63 42.30
N GLN A 36 -6.43 -7.69 41.98
CA GLN A 36 -7.70 -7.65 41.25
C GLN A 36 -8.77 -6.91 42.07
N ALA A 37 -8.75 -5.58 41.99
CA ALA A 37 -9.87 -4.75 42.40
C ALA A 37 -11.03 -4.98 41.42
N LYS A 38 -12.09 -5.66 41.90
CA LYS A 38 -13.38 -5.80 41.22
C LYS A 38 -13.96 -4.41 40.97
N LYS A 39 -13.58 -3.77 39.85
CA LYS A 39 -14.23 -2.56 39.34
C LYS A 39 -15.59 -2.99 38.80
N GLU A 40 -16.64 -2.64 39.53
CA GLU A 40 -18.00 -2.58 39.00
C GLU A 40 -17.97 -1.87 37.64
N MET A 41 -18.28 -2.61 36.58
CA MET A 41 -18.51 -2.05 35.25
C MET A 41 -19.75 -1.15 35.31
N LYS A 42 -19.56 0.12 35.67
CA LYS A 42 -20.50 1.18 35.27
C LYS A 42 -20.65 1.09 33.76
N LYS A 43 -21.84 0.67 33.30
CA LYS A 43 -22.22 0.60 31.88
C LYS A 43 -21.80 1.91 31.21
N ARG A 44 -20.69 1.88 30.47
CA ARG A 44 -20.33 2.96 29.55
C ARG A 44 -21.54 3.14 28.63
N PRO A 45 -22.08 4.37 28.48
CA PRO A 45 -23.15 4.59 27.52
C PRO A 45 -22.65 4.13 26.16
N GLN A 46 -23.40 3.22 25.53
CA GLN A 46 -23.18 2.82 24.16
C GLN A 46 -23.15 4.11 23.33
N LYS A 47 -21.95 4.52 22.91
CA LYS A 47 -21.80 5.53 21.87
C LYS A 47 -22.47 4.93 20.63
N LYS A 48 -23.71 5.38 20.37
CA LYS A 48 -24.41 5.15 19.11
C LYS A 48 -23.42 5.40 17.98
N ASN A 49 -23.36 4.47 17.06
CA ASN A 49 -22.53 4.42 15.86
C ASN A 49 -22.46 5.75 15.09
N GLY A 50 -21.67 6.70 15.57
CA GLY A 50 -21.17 7.83 14.81
C GLY A 50 -20.00 7.38 13.94
N MET A 51 -20.20 6.32 13.15
CA MET A 51 -19.24 5.92 12.13
C MET A 51 -19.34 6.90 10.96
N GLY A 52 -18.48 7.92 11.02
CA GLY A 52 -17.69 8.42 9.91
C GLY A 52 -18.34 8.44 8.52
N LYS A 53 -19.26 9.37 8.28
CA LYS A 53 -19.51 9.88 6.92
C LYS A 53 -18.36 10.75 6.40
N GLU A 54 -17.37 11.09 7.23
CA GLU A 54 -16.28 12.00 6.87
C GLU A 54 -15.18 11.36 6.00
N ASN A 55 -15.24 10.05 5.74
CA ASN A 55 -14.35 9.40 4.77
C ASN A 55 -15.02 9.10 3.42
N SER A 56 -16.31 9.40 3.21
CA SER A 56 -16.95 9.21 1.90
C SER A 56 -16.53 10.25 0.86
N GLU A 57 -15.90 11.36 1.27
CA GLU A 57 -15.36 12.38 0.35
C GLU A 57 -13.95 12.04 -0.18
N ARG A 58 -13.21 11.15 0.49
CA ARG A 58 -12.15 10.39 -0.17
C ARG A 58 -12.80 9.25 -0.93
N GLY A 59 -13.65 9.61 -1.90
CA GLY A 59 -14.46 8.68 -2.68
C GLY A 59 -13.65 7.45 -3.00
N GLU A 60 -14.18 6.28 -2.64
CA GLU A 60 -13.57 4.96 -2.84
C GLU A 60 -12.96 4.96 -4.23
N ARG A 61 -11.66 5.26 -4.32
CA ARG A 61 -11.05 5.45 -5.63
C ARG A 61 -11.07 4.05 -6.23
N PRO A 62 -11.74 3.80 -7.37
CA PRO A 62 -11.60 2.53 -8.07
C PRO A 62 -10.15 2.32 -8.59
N ALA A 63 -9.22 3.21 -8.25
CA ALA A 63 -7.82 3.20 -8.61
C ALA A 63 -7.11 1.85 -8.38
N PRO A 64 -7.28 1.11 -7.25
CA PRO A 64 -6.61 -0.17 -7.07
C PRO A 64 -7.15 -1.25 -8.01
N PHE A 65 -8.42 -1.16 -8.40
CA PHE A 65 -9.03 -2.09 -9.33
C PHE A 65 -8.54 -1.85 -10.75
N LEU A 66 -8.62 -0.60 -11.23
CA LEU A 66 -8.20 -0.24 -12.58
C LEU A 66 -6.70 -0.46 -12.82
N SER A 67 -5.85 -0.30 -11.80
CA SER A 67 -4.42 -0.59 -11.93
C SER A 67 -4.10 -2.08 -12.14
N SER A 68 -5.01 -2.96 -11.73
CA SER A 68 -4.83 -4.41 -11.81
C SER A 68 -5.29 -5.05 -13.13
N LEU A 69 -5.99 -4.29 -13.97
CA LEU A 69 -6.47 -4.75 -15.27
C LEU A 69 -5.31 -4.88 -16.26
N SER A 70 -5.45 -5.80 -17.22
CA SER A 70 -4.53 -5.94 -18.34
C SER A 70 -4.62 -4.73 -19.27
N ASP A 71 -3.60 -4.52 -20.11
CA ASP A 71 -3.60 -3.39 -21.05
C ASP A 71 -4.68 -3.53 -22.13
N GLU A 72 -5.06 -4.77 -22.48
CA GLU A 72 -6.19 -5.05 -23.37
C GLU A 72 -7.54 -4.67 -22.73
N GLU A 73 -7.74 -5.02 -21.46
CA GLU A 73 -8.96 -4.67 -20.70
C GLU A 73 -9.07 -3.15 -20.55
N LYS A 74 -7.95 -2.48 -20.21
CA LYS A 74 -7.90 -1.02 -20.14
C LYS A 74 -8.24 -0.38 -21.49
N GLY A 75 -7.71 -0.91 -22.59
CA GLY A 75 -8.01 -0.42 -23.93
C GLY A 75 -9.49 -0.57 -24.30
N LYS A 76 -10.11 -1.70 -23.96
CA LYS A 76 -11.56 -1.92 -24.15
C LYS A 76 -12.39 -0.93 -23.32
N LEU A 77 -12.04 -0.76 -22.05
CA LEU A 77 -12.70 0.19 -21.15
C LEU A 77 -12.55 1.64 -21.63
N GLU A 78 -11.39 2.01 -22.18
CA GLU A 78 -11.20 3.36 -22.70
C GLU A 78 -12.07 3.63 -23.95
N LYS A 79 -12.21 2.64 -24.85
CA LYS A 79 -13.13 2.73 -25.99
C LYS A 79 -14.58 2.87 -25.53
N LEU A 80 -15.03 2.00 -24.64
CA LEU A 80 -16.39 2.06 -24.07
C LEU A 80 -16.64 3.40 -23.38
N ARG A 81 -15.66 3.95 -22.66
CA ARG A 81 -15.81 5.26 -22.01
C ARG A 81 -16.06 6.39 -23.01
N LYS A 82 -15.48 6.33 -24.21
CA LYS A 82 -15.67 7.33 -25.27
C LYS A 82 -16.98 7.14 -26.03
N GLU A 83 -17.38 5.89 -26.24
CA GLU A 83 -18.55 5.53 -27.06
C GLU A 83 -19.86 5.50 -26.26
N ASN A 84 -19.89 4.83 -25.09
CA ASN A 84 -21.09 4.61 -24.29
C ASN A 84 -20.76 4.47 -22.78
N LEU A 85 -21.06 5.52 -22.01
CA LEU A 85 -20.80 5.58 -20.58
C LEU A 85 -21.56 4.52 -19.76
N GLU A 86 -22.75 4.11 -20.18
CA GLU A 86 -23.51 3.08 -19.47
C GLU A 86 -22.92 1.69 -19.70
N ALA A 87 -22.52 1.39 -20.94
CA ALA A 87 -21.80 0.14 -21.24
C ALA A 87 -20.46 0.06 -20.49
N PHE A 88 -19.73 1.18 -20.37
CA PHE A 88 -18.51 1.27 -19.57
C PHE A 88 -18.75 0.92 -18.09
N LYS A 89 -19.80 1.47 -17.46
CA LYS A 89 -20.14 1.17 -16.06
C LYS A 89 -20.50 -0.30 -15.87
N GLN A 90 -21.29 -0.88 -16.78
CA GLN A 90 -21.68 -2.28 -16.73
C GLN A 90 -20.47 -3.21 -16.84
N GLU A 91 -19.54 -2.93 -17.76
CA GLU A 91 -18.33 -3.73 -17.93
C GLU A 91 -17.42 -3.65 -16.70
N ILE A 92 -17.25 -2.46 -16.09
CA ILE A 92 -16.52 -2.33 -14.83
C ILE A 92 -17.16 -3.15 -13.71
N GLN A 93 -18.49 -3.07 -13.55
CA GLN A 93 -19.19 -3.83 -12.52
C GLN A 93 -19.04 -5.34 -12.73
N LYS A 94 -19.07 -5.80 -13.98
CA LYS A 94 -18.85 -7.20 -14.34
C LYS A 94 -17.44 -7.65 -13.97
N LEU A 95 -16.40 -6.94 -14.40
CA LEU A 95 -15.01 -7.28 -14.09
C LEU A 95 -14.73 -7.25 -12.58
N MET A 96 -15.35 -6.30 -11.85
CA MET A 96 -15.27 -6.26 -10.39
C MET A 96 -15.91 -7.49 -9.73
N ARG A 97 -17.07 -7.91 -10.24
CA ARG A 97 -17.77 -9.10 -9.73
C ARG A 97 -16.95 -10.36 -9.98
N GLU A 98 -16.45 -10.55 -11.19
CA GLU A 98 -15.60 -11.70 -11.56
C GLU A 98 -14.35 -11.77 -10.68
N LYS A 99 -13.68 -10.63 -10.47
CA LYS A 99 -12.50 -10.58 -9.60
C LYS A 99 -12.84 -10.88 -8.15
N ARG A 100 -13.98 -10.40 -7.66
CA ARG A 100 -14.47 -10.69 -6.31
C ARG A 100 -14.79 -12.18 -6.16
N GLU A 101 -15.48 -12.78 -7.11
CA GLU A 101 -15.82 -14.20 -7.13
C GLU A 101 -14.57 -15.07 -7.14
N LYS A 102 -13.60 -14.76 -8.01
CA LYS A 102 -12.30 -15.45 -8.04
C LYS A 102 -11.59 -15.39 -6.68
N LYS A 103 -11.55 -14.21 -6.05
CA LYS A 103 -10.94 -14.07 -4.72
C LYS A 103 -11.69 -14.84 -3.65
N MET A 104 -13.03 -14.89 -3.71
CA MET A 104 -13.83 -15.72 -2.80
C MET A 104 -13.54 -17.21 -2.98
N GLN A 105 -13.40 -17.68 -4.22
CA GLN A 105 -13.04 -19.07 -4.52
C GLN A 105 -11.63 -19.43 -4.03
N GLU A 106 -10.64 -18.56 -4.27
CA GLU A 106 -9.26 -18.74 -3.77
C GLU A 106 -9.23 -18.80 -2.23
N ASN A 107 -9.96 -17.90 -1.56
CA ASN A 107 -10.07 -17.92 -0.10
C ASN A 107 -10.79 -19.17 0.42
N ALA A 108 -11.86 -19.61 -0.25
CA ALA A 108 -12.58 -20.82 0.14
C ALA A 108 -11.70 -22.05 0.02
N LYS A 109 -10.91 -22.15 -1.07
CA LYS A 109 -9.92 -23.22 -1.26
C LYS A 109 -8.87 -23.21 -0.16
N LEU A 110 -8.33 -22.05 0.19
CA LEU A 110 -7.37 -21.92 1.29
C LEU A 110 -7.96 -22.39 2.63
N GLN A 111 -9.20 -21.98 2.94
CA GLN A 111 -9.91 -22.42 4.14
C GLN A 111 -10.16 -23.92 4.16
N GLU A 112 -10.50 -24.52 3.01
CA GLU A 112 -10.66 -25.96 2.85
C GLU A 112 -9.34 -26.69 3.12
N THR A 113 -8.22 -26.24 2.57
CA THR A 113 -6.90 -26.84 2.83
C THR A 113 -6.49 -26.70 4.31
N VAL A 114 -6.78 -25.56 4.95
CA VAL A 114 -6.56 -25.39 6.41
C VAL A 114 -7.40 -26.39 7.20
N ARG A 115 -8.65 -26.61 6.79
CA ARG A 115 -9.54 -27.59 7.42
C ARG A 115 -8.99 -29.01 7.24
N LYS A 116 -8.58 -29.40 6.03
CA LYS A 116 -7.93 -30.70 5.75
C LYS A 116 -6.72 -30.93 6.64
N TYR A 117 -5.85 -29.93 6.78
CA TYR A 117 -4.69 -30.01 7.67
C TYR A 117 -5.06 -30.25 9.14
N ARG A 118 -6.12 -29.59 9.63
CA ARG A 118 -6.60 -29.72 11.02
C ARG A 118 -7.30 -31.06 11.29
N GLU A 119 -7.99 -31.60 10.30
CA GLU A 119 -8.74 -32.86 10.40
C GLU A 119 -7.86 -34.09 10.09
N ALA A 120 -6.69 -33.90 9.48
CA ALA A 120 -5.74 -34.95 9.14
C ALA A 120 -5.27 -35.74 10.37
N LYS A 121 -5.36 -37.06 10.29
CA LYS A 121 -5.03 -37.97 11.39
C LYS A 121 -3.64 -38.57 11.24
N THR A 122 -3.18 -38.74 10.01
CA THR A 122 -1.86 -39.27 9.71
C THR A 122 -0.87 -38.16 9.42
N ASP A 123 0.42 -38.44 9.65
CA ASP A 123 1.48 -37.49 9.33
C ASP A 123 1.61 -37.26 7.82
N GLU A 124 1.31 -38.28 7.01
CA GLU A 124 1.29 -38.17 5.55
C GLU A 124 0.22 -37.18 5.06
N GLU A 125 -1.02 -37.29 5.56
CA GLU A 125 -2.11 -36.34 5.26
C GLU A 125 -1.76 -34.92 5.69
N LYS A 126 -1.14 -34.76 6.88
CA LYS A 126 -0.69 -33.45 7.37
C LYS A 126 0.39 -32.86 6.47
N GLN A 127 1.37 -33.65 6.03
CA GLN A 127 2.44 -33.19 5.16
C GLN A 127 1.90 -32.77 3.79
N GLN A 128 0.95 -33.54 3.22
CA GLN A 128 0.30 -33.18 1.96
C GLN A 128 -0.48 -31.86 2.09
N ALA A 129 -1.34 -31.72 3.11
CA ALA A 129 -2.10 -30.49 3.31
C ALA A 129 -1.18 -29.28 3.61
N LEU A 130 -0.07 -29.49 4.32
CA LEU A 130 0.92 -28.45 4.57
C LEU A 130 1.64 -28.00 3.28
N ALA A 131 1.98 -28.92 2.38
CA ALA A 131 2.58 -28.61 1.09
C ALA A 131 1.62 -27.81 0.20
N GLU A 132 0.33 -28.18 0.19
CA GLU A 132 -0.72 -27.42 -0.50
C GLU A 132 -0.88 -26.00 0.09
N LEU A 133 -0.93 -25.87 1.42
CA LEU A 133 -1.03 -24.57 2.10
C LEU A 133 0.16 -23.68 1.75
N LYS A 134 1.37 -24.24 1.76
CA LYS A 134 2.59 -23.51 1.41
C LYS A 134 2.51 -22.99 -0.02
N THR A 135 2.08 -23.83 -0.96
CA THR A 135 1.96 -23.47 -2.37
C THR A 135 0.95 -22.33 -2.59
N GLU A 136 -0.24 -22.41 -1.98
CA GLU A 136 -1.26 -21.37 -2.14
C GLU A 136 -0.83 -20.05 -1.45
N THR A 137 -0.20 -20.14 -0.27
CA THR A 137 0.33 -18.97 0.45
C THR A 137 1.45 -18.29 -0.34
N GLU A 138 2.37 -19.06 -0.91
CA GLU A 138 3.46 -18.55 -1.74
C GLU A 138 2.92 -17.87 -3.01
N LYS A 139 1.90 -18.45 -3.64
CA LYS A 139 1.22 -17.85 -4.79
C LYS A 139 0.56 -16.51 -4.43
N GLU A 140 -0.16 -16.43 -3.30
CA GLU A 140 -0.75 -15.16 -2.84
C GLU A 140 0.32 -14.11 -2.53
N PHE A 141 1.38 -14.53 -1.83
CA PHE A 141 2.51 -13.67 -1.50
C PHE A 141 3.17 -13.10 -2.76
N ASN A 142 3.54 -13.95 -3.71
CA ASN A 142 4.18 -13.55 -4.96
C ASN A 142 3.27 -12.63 -5.79
N SER A 143 1.97 -12.93 -5.87
CA SER A 143 0.99 -12.06 -6.53
C SER A 143 0.94 -10.66 -5.89
N LYS A 144 0.95 -10.59 -4.56
CA LYS A 144 0.97 -9.31 -3.83
C LYS A 144 2.28 -8.56 -4.03
N MET A 145 3.42 -9.24 -4.03
CA MET A 145 4.72 -8.64 -4.30
C MET A 145 4.79 -8.06 -5.71
N GLU A 146 4.25 -8.75 -6.70
CA GLU A 146 4.20 -8.27 -8.09
C GLU A 146 3.29 -7.04 -8.23
N MET A 147 2.12 -7.04 -7.57
CA MET A 147 1.27 -5.84 -7.53
C MET A 147 1.97 -4.65 -6.88
N ASN A 148 2.67 -4.87 -5.77
CA ASN A 148 3.44 -3.83 -5.09
C ASN A 148 4.55 -3.29 -5.98
N ARG A 149 5.30 -4.18 -6.65
CA ARG A 149 6.36 -3.81 -7.61
C ARG A 149 5.80 -2.90 -8.71
N LYS A 150 4.72 -3.31 -9.38
CA LYS A 150 4.08 -2.49 -10.43
C LYS A 150 3.61 -1.14 -9.89
N SER A 151 3.09 -1.10 -8.65
CA SER A 151 2.67 0.15 -8.02
C SER A 151 3.85 1.08 -7.72
N ILE A 152 5.00 0.53 -7.32
CA ILE A 152 6.24 1.30 -7.12
C ILE A 152 6.70 1.89 -8.46
N GLU A 153 6.81 1.07 -9.50
CA GLU A 153 7.23 1.50 -10.84
C GLU A 153 6.34 2.63 -11.40
N GLN A 154 5.02 2.54 -11.21
CA GLN A 154 4.08 3.60 -11.61
C GLN A 154 4.27 4.89 -10.80
N THR A 155 4.55 4.77 -9.51
CA THR A 155 4.78 5.92 -8.63
C THR A 155 6.09 6.63 -8.97
N GLU A 156 7.14 5.88 -9.28
CA GLU A 156 8.42 6.40 -9.75
C GLU A 156 8.28 7.17 -11.07
N LYS A 157 7.53 6.63 -12.03
CA LYS A 157 7.24 7.35 -13.30
C LYS A 157 6.54 8.68 -13.04
N ARG A 158 5.51 8.70 -12.20
CA ARG A 158 4.80 9.95 -11.82
C ARG A 158 5.73 10.93 -11.11
N LEU A 159 6.62 10.43 -10.25
CA LEU A 159 7.61 11.27 -9.57
C LEU A 159 8.56 11.93 -10.57
N GLN A 160 9.03 11.19 -11.58
CA GLN A 160 9.86 11.74 -12.65
C GLN A 160 9.12 12.81 -13.46
N GLU A 161 7.85 12.57 -13.82
CA GLU A 161 7.03 13.57 -14.50
C GLU A 161 6.86 14.85 -13.66
N PHE A 162 6.64 14.72 -12.35
CA PHE A 162 6.54 15.88 -11.45
C PHE A 162 7.86 16.64 -11.33
N LYS A 163 9.00 15.93 -11.23
CA LYS A 163 10.33 16.56 -11.24
C LYS A 163 10.55 17.37 -12.52
N LYS A 164 10.24 16.79 -13.68
CA LYS A 164 10.33 17.48 -14.96
C LYS A 164 9.47 18.75 -15.00
N LYS A 165 8.19 18.66 -14.60
CA LYS A 165 7.29 19.83 -14.56
C LYS A 165 7.79 20.91 -13.60
N TYR A 166 8.38 20.51 -12.48
CA TYR A 166 8.96 21.43 -11.51
C TYR A 166 10.16 22.18 -12.09
N GLU A 167 11.08 21.48 -12.74
CA GLU A 167 12.24 22.08 -13.42
C GLU A 167 11.82 23.03 -14.55
N GLU A 168 10.85 22.63 -15.39
CA GLU A 168 10.28 23.49 -16.42
C GLU A 168 9.69 24.79 -15.83
N ARG A 169 9.05 24.70 -14.66
CA ARG A 169 8.49 25.86 -13.96
C ARG A 169 9.58 26.75 -13.36
N ILE A 170 10.67 26.17 -12.85
CA ILE A 170 11.85 26.93 -12.42
C ILE A 170 12.43 27.70 -13.60
N GLN A 171 12.62 27.05 -14.75
CA GLN A 171 13.17 27.70 -15.94
C GLN A 171 12.29 28.87 -16.43
N LYS A 172 10.96 28.73 -16.30
CA LYS A 172 9.99 29.78 -16.65
C LYS A 172 9.72 30.78 -15.53
N SER A 173 10.37 30.66 -14.38
CA SER A 173 10.02 31.44 -13.18
C SER A 173 10.17 32.94 -13.38
N SER A 174 11.24 33.40 -14.05
CA SER A 174 11.46 34.83 -14.35
C SER A 174 10.33 35.39 -15.22
N ALA A 175 9.98 34.72 -16.31
CA ALA A 175 8.89 35.15 -17.19
C ALA A 175 7.53 35.20 -16.46
N ILE A 176 7.24 34.21 -15.61
CA ILE A 176 6.02 34.19 -14.79
C ILE A 176 6.00 35.36 -13.80
N ILE A 177 7.15 35.65 -13.17
CA ILE A 177 7.29 36.80 -12.25
C ILE A 177 7.10 38.11 -13.01
N ASP A 178 7.74 38.29 -14.16
CA ASP A 178 7.64 39.50 -14.98
C ASP A 178 6.21 39.75 -15.47
N GLU A 179 5.52 38.70 -15.92
CA GLU A 179 4.11 38.76 -16.30
C GLU A 179 3.26 39.20 -15.10
N ARG A 180 3.49 38.61 -13.93
CA ARG A 180 2.75 38.96 -12.71
C ARG A 180 3.03 40.40 -12.25
N VAL A 181 4.27 40.86 -12.33
CA VAL A 181 4.64 42.26 -12.03
C VAL A 181 3.95 43.20 -13.00
N LYS A 182 3.90 42.88 -14.30
CA LYS A 182 3.17 43.66 -15.31
C LYS A 182 1.67 43.73 -15.03
N GLU A 183 1.05 42.63 -14.61
CA GLU A 183 -0.37 42.63 -14.24
C GLU A 183 -0.65 43.57 -13.05
N ILE A 184 0.13 43.45 -11.98
CA ILE A 184 -0.05 44.24 -10.75
C ILE A 184 0.21 45.73 -11.00
N THR A 185 1.18 46.07 -11.86
CA THR A 185 1.51 47.47 -12.20
C THR A 185 0.55 48.11 -13.20
N LYS A 186 -0.22 47.33 -13.96
CA LYS A 186 -1.22 47.84 -14.90
C LYS A 186 -2.55 48.19 -14.23
N ASP A 187 -2.93 47.50 -13.16
CA ASP A 187 -4.20 47.72 -12.48
C ASP A 187 -4.09 48.89 -11.48
N PRO A 188 -4.73 50.06 -11.76
CA PRO A 188 -4.65 51.21 -10.87
C PRO A 188 -5.33 50.99 -9.51
N SER A 189 -6.20 49.97 -9.40
CA SER A 189 -6.89 49.62 -8.14
C SER A 189 -6.01 48.80 -7.19
N LEU A 190 -4.98 48.12 -7.73
CA LEU A 190 -3.95 47.43 -6.96
C LEU A 190 -2.77 48.33 -6.59
N ASN A 191 -2.88 49.64 -6.84
CA ASN A 191 -1.84 50.60 -6.51
C ASN A 191 -1.84 50.85 -5.00
N TRP A 192 -1.10 50.02 -4.28
CA TRP A 192 -0.96 49.96 -2.81
C TRP A 192 -0.69 51.33 -2.17
N ASP A 193 -0.11 52.28 -2.92
CA ASP A 193 0.21 53.64 -2.48
C ASP A 193 -1.01 54.58 -2.37
N ARG A 194 -2.20 54.22 -2.88
CA ARG A 194 -3.37 55.12 -2.93
C ARG A 194 -4.30 55.11 -1.71
N HIS A 195 -4.02 54.31 -0.67
CA HIS A 195 -4.88 54.23 0.52
C HIS A 195 -4.32 54.94 1.77
N GLY A 196 -3.33 55.81 1.61
CA GLY A 196 -2.60 56.45 2.71
C GLY A 196 -2.54 57.97 2.71
N ASN A 197 -3.60 58.68 2.29
CA ASN A 197 -3.76 60.11 2.56
C ASN A 197 -5.23 60.46 2.79
#